data_AF-A0A9E0YRX9-F1
#
_entry.id   AF-A0A9E0YRX9-F1
#
_cell.length_a   1.000
_cell.length_b   1.000
_cell.length_c   1.000
_cell.angle_alpha   90.00
_cell.angle_beta   90.00
_cell.angle_gamma   90.00
#
_symmetry.space_group_name_H-M   'P 1'
#
loop_
_entity.id
_entity.type
_entity.pdbx_description
1 polymer ?
#
loop_
_entity_poly.entity_id
_entity_poly.type
_entity_poly.pdbx_seq_one_letter_code
_entity_poly.pdbx_strand_id
1 'polypeptide(L)' 'MQQKYRKHIVSSSLSLLLAILSWPTTTFAIDWPQEIAAEEGTIVVYQPQPEALEGNTLRGRAAMALELTGR' A
#
# COMPACT_ATOMS: atom_id res chain seq x y z
N MET A 1 22.01 -45.66 -5.09
CA MET A 1 20.92 -45.14 -5.94
C MET A 1 20.10 -44.01 -5.30
N GLN A 2 19.96 -43.93 -3.97
CA GLN A 2 19.09 -42.95 -3.27
C GLN A 2 19.59 -41.48 -3.22
N GLN A 3 20.90 -41.23 -3.40
CA GLN A 3 21.49 -39.90 -3.24
C GLN A 3 21.16 -38.94 -4.41
N LYS A 4 20.97 -39.47 -5.62
CA LYS A 4 20.62 -38.70 -6.82
C LYS A 4 19.20 -38.11 -6.70
N TYR A 5 18.24 -38.93 -6.27
CA TYR A 5 16.86 -38.52 -6.03
C TYR A 5 16.74 -37.45 -4.93
N ARG A 6 17.49 -37.57 -3.83
CA ARG A 6 17.47 -36.58 -2.73
C ARG A 6 17.97 -35.19 -3.17
N LYS A 7 18.98 -35.12 -4.06
CA LYS A 7 19.49 -33.84 -4.60
C LYS A 7 18.49 -33.19 -5.56
N HIS A 8 17.80 -33.97 -6.40
CA HIS A 8 16.74 -33.46 -7.27
C HIS A 8 15.53 -32.96 -6.48
N ILE A 9 15.13 -33.68 -5.42
CA ILE A 9 14.03 -33.25 -4.53
C ILE A 9 14.39 -31.94 -3.83
N VAL A 10 15.58 -31.82 -3.24
CA VAL A 10 16.04 -30.58 -2.58
C VAL A 10 16.16 -29.42 -3.57
N SER A 11 16.69 -29.66 -4.77
CA SER A 11 16.78 -28.65 -5.82
C SER A 11 15.41 -28.17 -6.29
N SER A 12 14.44 -29.07 -6.47
CA SER A 12 13.08 -28.71 -6.85
C SER A 12 12.34 -27.97 -5.74
N SER A 13 12.53 -28.35 -4.48
CA SER A 13 11.98 -27.64 -3.33
C SER A 13 12.57 -26.23 -3.19
N LEU A 14 13.86 -26.05 -3.49
CA LEU A 14 14.52 -24.74 -3.46
C LEU A 14 14.00 -23.83 -4.58
N SER A 15 13.88 -24.35 -5.81
CA SER A 15 13.29 -23.59 -6.92
C SER A 15 11.84 -23.18 -6.67
N LEU A 16 11.05 -24.06 -6.04
CA LEU A 16 9.68 -23.75 -5.64
C LEU A 16 9.63 -22.67 -4.56
N LEU A 17 10.54 -22.71 -3.58
CA LEU A 17 10.61 -21.71 -2.53
C LEU A 17 11.00 -20.33 -3.08
N LEU A 18 11.96 -20.28 -4.01
CA LEU A 18 12.36 -19.04 -4.69
C LEU A 18 11.22 -18.47 -5.54
N ALA A 19 10.42 -19.32 -6.20
CA ALA A 19 9.27 -18.86 -6.97
C ALA A 19 8.21 -18.18 -6.08
N ILE A 20 7.96 -18.71 -4.88
CA ILE A 20 7.00 -18.13 -3.93
C ILE A 20 7.49 -16.77 -3.38
N LEU A 21 8.79 -16.64 -3.13
CA LEU A 21 9.42 -15.40 -2.66
C LEU A 21 9.46 -14.29 -3.72
N SER A 22 9.27 -14.63 -5.00
CA SER A 22 9.39 -13.69 -6.13
C SER A 22 8.09 -12.96 -6.47
N TRP A 23 6.97 -13.24 -5.78
CA TRP A 23 5.73 -12.53 -6.05
C TRP A 23 5.82 -11.06 -5.63
N PRO A 24 5.53 -10.12 -6.54
CA PRO A 24 5.47 -8.71 -6.18
C PRO A 24 4.34 -8.53 -5.15
N THR A 25 4.67 -7.95 -4.01
CA THR A 25 3.66 -7.50 -3.06
C THR A 25 3.09 -6.19 -3.61
N THR A 26 1.89 -6.24 -4.19
CA THR A 26 1.18 -5.03 -4.57
C THR A 26 0.79 -4.28 -3.31
N THR A 27 1.50 -3.19 -3.00
CA THR A 27 1.10 -2.26 -1.96
C THR A 27 0.04 -1.33 -2.52
N PHE A 28 -1.13 -1.24 -1.88
CA PHE A 28 -2.10 -0.20 -2.19
C PHE A 28 -1.62 1.12 -1.59
N ALA A 29 -0.82 1.87 -2.36
CA ALA A 29 -0.59 3.28 -2.05
C ALA A 29 -1.90 4.03 -2.33
N ILE A 30 -2.33 4.86 -1.38
CA ILE A 30 -3.42 5.80 -1.62
C ILE A 30 -2.86 6.91 -2.49
N ASP A 31 -3.45 7.11 -3.67
CA ASP A 31 -3.04 8.15 -4.61
C ASP A 31 -3.50 9.51 -4.11
N TRP A 32 -2.58 10.41 -3.77
CA TRP A 32 -2.95 11.76 -3.36
C TRP A 32 -2.89 12.73 -4.55
N PRO A 33 -3.77 13.76 -4.59
CA PRO A 33 -4.82 14.09 -3.62
C PRO A 33 -6.02 13.15 -3.69
N GLN A 34 -6.83 13.13 -2.63
CA GLN A 34 -8.08 12.38 -2.56
C GLN A 34 -9.26 13.31 -2.83
N GLU A 35 -10.15 12.91 -3.74
CA GLU A 35 -11.34 13.67 -4.08
C GLU A 35 -12.60 12.96 -3.58
N ILE A 36 -13.48 13.71 -2.92
CA ILE A 36 -14.76 13.24 -2.42
C ILE A 36 -15.83 14.11 -3.07
N ALA A 37 -16.52 13.54 -4.06
CA ALA A 37 -17.62 14.20 -4.77
C ALA A 37 -18.96 13.91 -4.08
N ALA A 38 -19.78 14.94 -3.92
CA ALA A 38 -21.15 14.90 -3.44
C ALA A 38 -22.05 15.80 -4.30
N GLU A 39 -23.37 15.72 -4.13
CA GLU A 39 -24.32 16.55 -4.90
C GLU A 39 -24.09 18.05 -4.66
N GLU A 40 -23.70 18.42 -3.44
CA GLU A 40 -23.50 19.80 -3.01
C GLU A 40 -22.16 20.38 -3.42
N GLY A 41 -21.19 19.55 -3.83
CA GLY A 41 -19.84 19.98 -4.17
C GLY A 41 -18.77 18.91 -4.04
N THR A 42 -17.52 19.33 -4.18
CA THR A 42 -16.34 18.46 -4.15
C THR A 42 -15.38 18.90 -3.04
N ILE A 43 -14.91 17.93 -2.25
CA ILE A 43 -13.84 18.13 -1.28
C ILE A 43 -12.56 17.48 -1.83
N VAL A 44 -11.49 18.26 -1.91
CA VAL A 44 -10.14 17.77 -2.23
C VAL A 44 -9.32 17.75 -0.95
N VAL A 45 -8.82 16.58 -0.56
CA VAL A 45 -7.94 16.40 0.60
C VAL A 45 -6.52 16.14 0.09
N TYR A 46 -5.61 17.04 0.43
CA TYR A 46 -4.18 16.86 0.11
C TYR A 46 -3.50 15.95 1.13
N GLN A 47 -2.38 15.37 0.73
CA GLN A 47 -1.61 14.46 1.56
C GLN A 47 -1.30 15.06 2.95
N PRO A 48 -1.69 14.39 4.05
CA PRO A 48 -1.38 14.84 5.40
C PRO A 48 0.12 14.82 5.68
N GLN A 49 0.62 15.85 6.34
CA GLN A 49 1.98 15.90 6.86
C GLN A 49 1.99 15.44 8.33
N PRO A 50 2.77 14.40 8.69
CA PRO A 50 2.98 14.01 10.08
C PRO A 50 3.55 15.15 10.93
N GLU A 51 3.15 15.22 12.21
CA GLU A 51 3.59 16.25 13.16
C GLU A 51 4.12 15.70 14.46
N ALA A 52 3.47 14.67 14.99
CA ALA A 52 3.87 14.05 16.24
C ALA A 52 3.50 12.57 16.23
N LEU A 53 4.34 11.77 16.86
CA LEU A 53 4.08 10.37 17.17
C LEU A 53 4.22 10.19 18.68
N GLU A 54 3.10 9.93 19.35
CA GLU A 54 3.04 9.73 20.80
C GLU A 54 2.50 8.33 21.10
N GLY A 55 3.38 7.43 21.54
CA GLY A 55 3.07 6.01 21.64
C GLY A 55 2.62 5.45 20.29
N ASN A 56 1.34 5.08 20.19
CA ASN A 56 0.71 4.54 18.98
C ASN A 56 -0.20 5.55 18.25
N THR A 57 -0.12 6.84 18.60
CA THR A 57 -0.94 7.89 17.98
C THR A 57 -0.09 8.75 17.06
N LEU A 58 -0.38 8.70 15.76
CA LEU A 58 0.19 9.60 14.75
C LEU A 58 -0.75 10.79 14.54
N ARG A 59 -0.23 11.99 14.76
CA ARG A 59 -0.92 13.26 14.48
C ARG A 59 -0.32 13.90 13.23
N GLY A 60 -1.14 14.60 12.46
CA GLY A 60 -0.70 15.37 11.30
C GLY A 60 -1.75 16.38 10.86
N ARG A 61 -1.37 17.30 9.98
CA ARG A 61 -2.27 18.27 9.33
C ARG A 61 -2.37 17.97 7.85
N ALA A 62 -3.57 18.11 7.31
CA ALA A 62 -3.85 18.08 5.89
C ALA A 62 -4.41 19.43 5.44
N ALA A 63 -4.08 19.83 4.21
CA ALA A 63 -4.79 20.91 3.54
C ALA A 63 -6.04 20.34 2.86
N MET A 64 -7.10 21.14 2.79
CA MET A 64 -8.35 20.76 2.12
C MET A 64 -8.86 21.92 1.29
N ALA A 65 -9.44 21.61 0.12
CA ALA A 65 -10.20 22.56 -0.68
C ALA A 65 -11.66 22.08 -0.77
N LEU A 66 -12.61 23.02 -0.73
CA LEU A 66 -14.04 22.76 -0.88
C LEU A 66 -14.55 23.63 -2.02
N GLU A 67 -15.13 22.99 -3.03
CA GLU A 67 -15.81 23.64 -4.13
C GLU A 67 -17.30 23.30 -4.05
N LEU A 68 -18.16 24.31 -3.90
CA LEU A 68 -19.60 24.12 -3.80
C LEU A 68 -20.26 24.32 -5.16
N THR A 69 -21.25 23.49 -5.47
CA THR A 69 -22.04 23.66 -6.70
C THR A 69 -22.81 24.98 -6.64
N GLY A 70 -22.57 25.87 -7.61
CA GLY A 70 -23.32 27.11 -7.77
C GLY A 70 -22.85 28.32 -6.95
N ARG A 71 -21.60 28.32 -6.46
CA ARG A 71 -20.96 29.49 -5.83
C ARG A 71 -19.58 29.76 -6.39
#